data_AF-A0A165I9G4-F1
#
_entry.id   AF-A0A165I9G4-F1
#
_cell.length_a   1.000
_cell.length_b   1.000
_cell.length_c   1.000
_cell.angle_alpha   90.00
_cell.angle_beta   90.00
_cell.angle_gamma   90.00
#
_symmetry.space_group_name_H-M   'P 1'
#
loop_
_entity.id
_entity.type
_entity.pdbx_description
1 polymer ?
#
loop_
_entity_poly.entity_id
_entity_poly.type
_entity_poly.pdbx_seq_one_letter_code
_entity_poly.pdbx_strand_id
1 'polypeptide(L)'
;MYPKSDMDIYVFPLDAEVVGHWLIARGYQFVPWSADTPEKTFEKALAEMDPLIESVTPAAARERELYGIPNVRDVFTFKKRLHEGDQDPLQVQIVVSDITPVQAVLGFHATMVMNFITWDRVVSLYPAGTFEHRRALVTYNLAKHFDSAMIKYAARGFRIDSTLFDDKTTRGSFKFGTRWVGDSHCWVVKLDTAGLTPPAVPVQWEVNSWDLGYHVDHNPVETFGACAIKSSPIRSIIFRHRYCVTNGFFDYLLQVMKTQGNYEFERMQAMELAPGVGPAYGQAKPEGFC
;
A
#
# COMPACT_ATOMS: atom_id res chain seq x y z
N MET A 1 13.25 -7.62 -18.24
CA MET A 1 13.59 -7.19 -16.87
C MET A 1 14.57 -6.01 -16.99
N TYR A 2 14.38 -4.92 -16.26
CA TYR A 2 15.29 -3.78 -16.34
C TYR A 2 16.53 -4.06 -15.48
N PRO A 3 17.76 -3.83 -15.98
CA PRO A 3 18.98 -3.94 -15.17
C PRO A 3 18.85 -3.04 -13.93
N LYS A 4 19.28 -3.53 -12.75
CA LYS A 4 19.14 -2.85 -11.44
C LYS A 4 17.70 -2.72 -10.92
N SER A 5 16.85 -3.70 -11.21
CA SER A 5 15.51 -3.74 -10.62
C SER A 5 15.61 -4.06 -9.12
N ASP A 6 15.30 -3.07 -8.30
CA ASP A 6 15.03 -3.27 -6.88
C ASP A 6 13.71 -4.04 -6.69
N MET A 7 13.55 -4.72 -5.55
CA MET A 7 12.29 -5.36 -5.17
C MET A 7 11.69 -4.68 -3.95
N ASP A 8 10.49 -4.13 -4.12
CA ASP A 8 9.74 -3.51 -3.03
C ASP A 8 8.67 -4.49 -2.50
N ILE A 9 8.71 -4.74 -1.19
CA ILE A 9 7.72 -5.55 -0.48
C ILE A 9 6.88 -4.61 0.37
N TYR A 10 5.64 -4.39 -0.05
CA TYR A 10 4.69 -3.57 0.70
C TYR A 10 4.03 -4.41 1.78
N VAL A 11 4.18 -4.00 3.03
CA VAL A 11 3.68 -4.72 4.20
C VAL A 11 2.66 -3.90 4.96
N PHE A 12 1.82 -4.60 5.72
CA PHE A 12 0.92 -3.95 6.67
C PHE A 12 1.72 -3.30 7.81
N PRO A 13 1.11 -2.38 8.58
CA PRO A 13 1.84 -1.53 9.52
C PRO A 13 2.64 -2.27 10.61
N LEU A 14 2.31 -3.54 10.86
CA LEU A 14 2.87 -4.36 11.95
C LEU A 14 3.69 -5.56 11.45
N ASP A 15 3.83 -5.76 10.12
CA ASP A 15 4.47 -6.96 9.55
C ASP A 15 5.96 -6.78 9.25
N ALA A 16 6.49 -5.55 9.39
CA ALA A 16 7.85 -5.21 8.99
C ALA A 16 8.90 -6.07 9.70
N GLU A 17 8.72 -6.33 11.00
CA GLU A 17 9.64 -7.10 11.82
C GLU A 17 9.80 -8.54 11.31
N VAL A 18 8.68 -9.24 11.11
CA VAL A 18 8.68 -10.65 10.66
C VAL A 18 9.34 -10.77 9.29
N VAL A 19 9.02 -9.88 8.35
CA VAL A 19 9.60 -9.89 7.00
C VAL A 19 11.09 -9.53 7.04
N GLY A 20 11.49 -8.56 7.85
CA GLY A 20 12.90 -8.16 8.01
C GLY A 20 13.75 -9.28 8.59
N HIS A 21 13.29 -9.94 9.67
CA HIS A 21 13.98 -11.10 10.23
C HIS A 21 14.05 -12.27 9.22
N TRP A 22 13.00 -12.48 8.43
CA TRP A 22 12.98 -13.48 7.36
C TRP A 22 14.02 -13.20 6.25
N LEU A 23 14.25 -11.92 5.91
CA LEU A 23 15.31 -11.50 4.98
C LEU A 23 16.69 -11.70 5.58
N ILE A 24 16.89 -11.30 6.84
CA ILE A 24 18.16 -11.46 7.57
C ILE A 24 18.56 -12.95 7.64
N ALA A 25 17.61 -13.83 7.97
CA ALA A 25 17.81 -15.27 7.98
C ALA A 25 18.22 -15.85 6.61
N ARG A 26 17.94 -15.13 5.50
CA ARG A 26 18.34 -15.48 4.13
C ARG A 26 19.65 -14.83 3.69
N GLY A 27 20.37 -14.20 4.61
CA GLY A 27 21.66 -13.56 4.37
C GLY A 27 21.57 -12.17 3.76
N TYR A 28 20.41 -11.52 3.81
CA TYR A 28 20.35 -10.08 3.57
C TYR A 28 20.84 -9.33 4.81
N GLN A 29 21.44 -8.16 4.60
CA GLN A 29 21.88 -7.25 5.65
C GLN A 29 21.04 -5.99 5.58
N PHE A 30 20.57 -5.53 6.74
CA PHE A 30 19.93 -4.22 6.85
C PHE A 30 20.93 -3.11 6.53
N VAL A 31 20.47 -2.12 5.77
CA VAL A 31 21.25 -0.94 5.41
C VAL A 31 20.52 0.29 5.91
N PRO A 32 21.06 1.02 6.90
CA PRO A 32 20.42 2.21 7.42
C PRO A 32 20.36 3.31 6.35
N TRP A 33 19.28 4.10 6.39
CA TRP A 33 19.05 5.18 5.43
C TRP A 33 20.11 6.27 5.49
N SER A 34 20.53 6.65 6.70
CA SER A 34 21.57 7.68 6.90
C SER A 34 22.96 7.06 6.98
N ALA A 35 23.85 7.56 6.12
CA ALA A 35 25.28 7.25 6.14
C ALA A 35 25.96 7.74 7.43
N ASP A 36 25.34 8.66 8.17
CA ASP A 36 25.84 9.17 9.46
C ASP A 36 25.57 8.19 10.61
N THR A 37 24.73 7.17 10.39
CA THR A 37 24.41 6.12 11.37
C THR A 37 24.65 4.72 10.80
N PRO A 38 25.87 4.39 10.34
CA PRO A 38 26.15 3.13 9.63
C PRO A 38 26.01 1.90 10.54
N GLU A 39 26.11 2.08 11.86
CA GLU A 39 25.98 1.02 12.86
C GLU A 39 24.54 0.78 13.34
N LYS A 40 23.55 1.51 12.79
CA LYS A 40 22.14 1.36 13.20
C LYS A 40 21.64 -0.02 12.75
N THR A 41 21.27 -0.86 13.72
CA THR A 41 20.73 -2.20 13.48
C THR A 41 19.26 -2.12 13.07
N PHE A 42 18.73 -3.22 12.53
CA PHE A 42 17.33 -3.31 12.14
C PHE A 42 16.39 -3.16 13.33
N GLU A 43 16.75 -3.72 14.49
CA GLU A 43 15.96 -3.67 15.72
C GLU A 43 15.83 -2.24 16.25
N LYS A 44 16.93 -1.47 16.20
CA LYS A 44 16.90 -0.03 16.53
C LYS A 44 16.05 0.75 15.52
N ALA A 45 16.15 0.42 14.23
CA ALA A 45 15.31 1.05 13.21
C ALA A 45 13.82 0.77 13.42
N LEU A 46 13.45 -0.46 13.78
CA LEU A 46 12.07 -0.83 14.13
C LEU A 46 11.57 -0.08 15.38
N ALA A 47 12.41 0.04 16.41
CA ALA A 47 12.05 0.74 17.65
C ALA A 47 11.87 2.25 17.44
N GLU A 48 12.59 2.84 16.49
CA GLU A 48 12.52 4.25 16.11
C GLU A 48 11.50 4.52 14.99
N MET A 49 10.86 3.47 14.45
CA MET A 49 9.87 3.61 13.38
C MET A 49 8.73 4.53 13.81
N ASP A 50 8.32 5.43 12.90
CA ASP A 50 7.25 6.39 13.15
C ASP A 50 6.04 5.74 13.82
N PRO A 51 5.40 6.36 14.82
CA PRO A 51 4.17 5.83 15.40
C PRO A 51 3.08 5.61 14.34
N LEU A 52 2.14 4.70 14.63
CA LEU A 52 1.00 4.46 13.74
C LEU A 52 0.26 5.79 13.50
N ILE A 53 -0.23 6.01 12.27
CA ILE A 53 -0.90 7.25 11.88
C ILE A 53 -2.11 7.60 12.78
N GLU A 54 -2.66 6.62 13.47
CA GLU A 54 -3.77 6.76 14.43
C GLU A 54 -3.37 7.25 15.81
N SER A 55 -2.09 7.18 16.13
CA SER A 55 -1.51 7.60 17.41
C SER A 55 -0.83 8.97 17.33
N VAL A 56 -0.76 9.58 16.15
CA VAL A 56 -0.19 10.92 15.95
C VAL A 56 -1.27 11.99 15.87
N THR A 57 -0.88 13.24 16.11
CA THR A 57 -1.78 14.38 15.97
C THR A 57 -2.12 14.64 14.50
N PRO A 58 -3.26 15.28 14.19
CA PRO A 58 -3.59 15.67 12.82
C PRO A 58 -2.52 16.54 12.14
N ALA A 59 -1.82 17.37 12.92
CA ALA A 59 -0.71 18.19 12.41
C ALA A 59 0.48 17.32 11.98
N ALA A 60 0.90 16.36 12.81
CA ALA A 60 1.98 15.44 12.50
C ALA A 60 1.63 14.51 11.31
N ALA A 61 0.37 14.05 11.24
CA ALA A 61 -0.12 13.29 10.09
C ALA A 61 -0.02 14.09 8.78
N ARG A 62 -0.41 15.36 8.81
CA ARG A 62 -0.30 16.27 7.65
C ARG A 62 1.15 16.55 7.27
N GLU A 63 2.03 16.71 8.25
CA GLU A 63 3.47 16.89 8.00
C GLU A 63 4.08 15.67 7.29
N ARG A 64 3.74 14.44 7.75
CA ARG A 64 4.13 13.20 7.08
C ARG A 64 3.58 13.10 5.66
N GLU A 65 2.34 13.53 5.42
CA GLU A 65 1.75 13.54 4.06
C GLU A 65 2.45 14.54 3.14
N LEU A 66 2.82 15.72 3.63
CA LEU A 66 3.44 16.78 2.85
C LEU A 66 4.91 16.49 2.50
N TYR A 67 5.67 15.90 3.42
CA TYR A 67 7.11 15.72 3.26
C TYR A 67 7.56 14.26 3.10
N GLY A 68 6.64 13.32 3.31
CA GLY A 68 6.87 11.88 3.16
C GLY A 68 6.32 11.31 1.85
N ILE A 69 6.40 9.98 1.73
CA ILE A 69 5.71 9.23 0.67
C ILE A 69 4.27 8.98 1.16
N PRO A 70 3.23 9.37 0.39
CA PRO A 70 1.86 9.21 0.84
C PRO A 70 1.52 7.77 1.25
N ASN A 71 0.90 7.63 2.42
CA ASN A 71 0.46 6.36 3.01
C ASN A 71 1.59 5.36 3.35
N VAL A 72 2.85 5.81 3.34
CA VAL A 72 4.02 5.03 3.76
C VAL A 72 4.46 5.50 5.15
N ARG A 73 4.54 4.53 6.06
CA ARG A 73 5.01 4.68 7.43
C ARG A 73 6.53 4.74 7.52
N ASP A 74 7.21 3.80 6.88
CA ASP A 74 8.66 3.71 6.88
C ASP A 74 9.16 2.82 5.73
N VAL A 75 10.45 2.90 5.42
CA VAL A 75 11.11 2.08 4.41
C VAL A 75 12.42 1.51 4.96
N PHE A 76 12.51 0.18 5.02
CA PHE A 76 13.72 -0.52 5.43
C PHE A 76 14.42 -1.13 4.23
N THR A 77 15.70 -0.79 4.02
CA THR A 77 16.48 -1.31 2.90
C THR A 77 17.36 -2.49 3.34
N PHE A 78 17.36 -3.55 2.55
CA PHE A 78 18.13 -4.76 2.76
C PHE A 78 18.97 -5.07 1.53
N LYS A 79 20.25 -5.44 1.72
CA LYS A 79 21.15 -5.79 0.63
C LYS A 79 21.79 -7.15 0.82
N LYS A 80 21.97 -7.91 -0.26
CA LYS A 80 22.69 -9.18 -0.27
C LYS A 80 23.70 -9.21 -1.41
N ARG A 81 24.95 -9.47 -1.10
CA ARG A 81 26.00 -9.74 -2.10
C ARG A 81 25.99 -11.22 -2.44
N LEU A 82 25.99 -11.57 -3.72
CA LEU A 82 26.05 -12.97 -4.16
C LEU A 82 27.50 -13.47 -4.23
N HIS A 83 28.42 -12.60 -4.63
CA HIS A 83 29.84 -12.90 -4.75
C HIS A 83 30.71 -11.77 -4.19
N GLU A 84 31.93 -12.12 -3.79
CA GLU A 84 32.94 -11.15 -3.37
C GLU A 84 33.36 -10.30 -4.60
N GLY A 85 33.30 -8.97 -4.48
CA GLY A 85 33.59 -8.03 -5.57
C GLY A 85 32.38 -7.60 -6.42
N ASP A 86 31.18 -8.11 -6.14
CA ASP A 86 29.96 -7.74 -6.85
C ASP A 86 29.62 -6.25 -6.67
N GLN A 87 29.47 -5.53 -7.78
CA GLN A 87 29.29 -4.07 -7.79
C GLN A 87 27.84 -3.66 -7.55
N ASP A 88 26.88 -4.54 -7.88
CA ASP A 88 25.44 -4.28 -7.80
C ASP A 88 24.78 -5.35 -6.90
N PRO A 89 24.75 -5.17 -5.56
CA PRO A 89 24.11 -6.14 -4.65
C PRO A 89 22.61 -6.25 -4.91
N LEU A 90 22.03 -7.43 -4.64
CA LEU A 90 20.58 -7.59 -4.60
C LEU A 90 19.99 -6.68 -3.53
N GLN A 91 18.98 -5.89 -3.89
CA GLN A 91 18.32 -4.96 -2.98
C GLN A 91 16.84 -5.30 -2.83
N VAL A 92 16.40 -5.36 -1.58
CA VAL A 92 14.99 -5.48 -1.20
C VAL A 92 14.63 -4.32 -0.29
N GLN A 93 13.52 -3.64 -0.55
CA GLN A 93 12.97 -2.64 0.37
C GLN A 93 11.68 -3.18 0.97
N ILE A 94 11.57 -3.13 2.30
CA ILE A 94 10.29 -3.31 2.98
C ILE A 94 9.66 -1.92 3.09
N VAL A 95 8.53 -1.72 2.41
CA VAL A 95 7.75 -0.49 2.48
C VAL A 95 6.60 -0.73 3.45
N VAL A 96 6.68 -0.12 4.62
CA VAL A 96 5.67 -0.25 5.66
C VAL A 96 4.55 0.73 5.36
N SER A 97 3.33 0.24 5.22
CA SER A 97 2.17 1.09 4.96
C SER A 97 1.63 1.69 6.26
N ASP A 98 0.98 2.85 6.20
CA ASP A 98 0.27 3.41 7.36
C ASP A 98 -0.99 2.60 7.73
N ILE A 99 -1.67 2.05 6.71
CA ILE A 99 -2.94 1.34 6.88
C ILE A 99 -2.91 0.00 6.16
N THR A 100 -2.77 0.00 4.83
CA THR A 100 -2.78 -1.19 3.99
C THR A 100 -1.82 -1.02 2.80
N PRO A 101 -1.14 -2.09 2.35
CA PRO A 101 -0.30 -2.09 1.14
C PRO A 101 -0.96 -1.47 -0.09
N VAL A 102 -2.26 -1.71 -0.28
CA VAL A 102 -2.99 -1.18 -1.45
C VAL A 102 -3.03 0.36 -1.42
N GLN A 103 -3.19 0.96 -0.24
CA GLN A 103 -3.25 2.41 -0.10
C GLN A 103 -1.89 3.06 -0.37
N ALA A 104 -0.78 2.41 0.01
CA ALA A 104 0.56 2.84 -0.35
C ALA A 104 0.76 2.82 -1.88
N VAL A 105 0.32 1.75 -2.56
CA VAL A 105 0.38 1.65 -4.03
C VAL A 105 -0.47 2.73 -4.71
N LEU A 106 -1.67 3.01 -4.18
CA LEU A 106 -2.53 4.09 -4.69
C LEU A 106 -1.92 5.49 -4.49
N GLY A 107 -0.96 5.63 -3.56
CA GLY A 107 -0.22 6.87 -3.29
C GLY A 107 0.90 7.19 -4.27
N PHE A 108 1.14 6.33 -5.28
CA PHE A 108 2.16 6.60 -6.28
C PHE A 108 1.83 7.82 -7.17
N HIS A 109 2.87 8.46 -7.70
CA HIS A 109 2.77 9.67 -8.51
C HIS A 109 1.85 9.53 -9.72
N ALA A 110 1.81 8.35 -10.33
CA ALA A 110 1.04 8.12 -11.55
C ALA A 110 0.63 6.66 -11.70
N THR A 111 -0.43 6.44 -12.48
CA THR A 111 -1.15 5.16 -12.56
C THR A 111 -0.34 3.99 -13.11
N MET A 112 0.72 4.24 -13.88
CA MET A 112 1.51 3.19 -14.54
C MET A 112 2.31 2.31 -13.59
N VAL A 113 2.51 2.75 -12.34
CA VAL A 113 3.19 1.98 -11.28
C VAL A 113 2.22 1.37 -10.27
N MET A 114 0.91 1.54 -10.48
CA MET A 114 -0.12 0.98 -9.60
C MET A 114 -0.44 -0.47 -9.97
N ASN A 115 0.59 -1.30 -9.93
CA ASN A 115 0.53 -2.74 -10.18
C ASN A 115 1.25 -3.45 -9.04
N PHE A 116 0.75 -4.59 -8.59
CA PHE A 116 1.35 -5.32 -7.49
C PHE A 116 1.17 -6.82 -7.67
N ILE A 117 2.02 -7.56 -6.98
CA ILE A 117 2.01 -9.02 -6.95
C ILE A 117 1.73 -9.43 -5.51
N THR A 118 0.78 -10.33 -5.33
CA THR A 118 0.52 -11.00 -4.06
C THR A 118 0.90 -12.47 -4.18
N TRP A 119 0.72 -13.26 -3.13
CA TRP A 119 1.12 -14.67 -3.13
C TRP A 119 0.38 -15.52 -4.19
N ASP A 120 -0.84 -15.14 -4.61
CA ASP A 120 -1.69 -15.93 -5.52
C ASP A 120 -2.09 -15.22 -6.82
N ARG A 121 -1.69 -13.95 -7.01
CA ARG A 121 -2.09 -13.18 -8.20
C ARG A 121 -1.19 -11.98 -8.49
N VAL A 122 -1.20 -11.57 -9.75
CA VAL A 122 -0.70 -10.28 -10.23
C VAL A 122 -1.88 -9.38 -10.53
N VAL A 123 -1.79 -8.11 -10.12
CA VAL A 123 -2.85 -7.11 -10.29
C VAL A 123 -2.28 -5.87 -10.97
N SER A 124 -2.99 -5.38 -11.99
CA SER A 124 -2.82 -4.04 -12.55
C SER A 124 -4.11 -3.25 -12.40
N LEU A 125 -4.06 -2.09 -11.75
CA LEU A 125 -5.25 -1.27 -11.50
C LEU A 125 -5.72 -0.49 -12.73
N TYR A 126 -4.79 -0.20 -13.65
CA TYR A 126 -5.02 0.54 -14.90
C TYR A 126 -4.30 -0.13 -16.09
N PRO A 127 -4.70 -1.35 -16.48
CA PRO A 127 -3.99 -2.15 -17.47
C PRO A 127 -4.03 -1.56 -18.88
N ALA A 128 -5.18 -1.00 -19.30
CA ALA A 128 -5.30 -0.37 -20.62
C ALA A 128 -4.36 0.83 -20.76
N GLY A 129 -4.31 1.71 -19.75
CA GLY A 129 -3.33 2.80 -19.69
C GLY A 129 -1.90 2.26 -19.66
N THR A 130 -1.61 1.32 -18.77
CA THR A 130 -0.24 0.87 -18.49
C THR A 130 0.38 0.04 -19.64
N PHE A 131 -0.33 -0.98 -20.11
CA PHE A 131 0.23 -1.99 -21.01
C PHE A 131 -0.17 -1.79 -22.48
N GLU A 132 -1.42 -1.41 -22.75
CA GLU A 132 -1.90 -1.26 -24.14
C GLU A 132 -1.45 0.08 -24.73
N HIS A 133 -1.69 1.18 -24.01
CA HIS A 133 -1.46 2.53 -24.54
C HIS A 133 -0.16 3.16 -24.08
N ARG A 134 0.53 2.58 -23.08
CA ARG A 134 1.72 3.15 -22.42
C ARG A 134 1.49 4.61 -22.00
N ARG A 135 0.37 4.87 -21.35
CA ARG A 135 0.00 6.15 -20.78
C ARG A 135 0.03 6.09 -19.26
N ALA A 136 0.40 7.18 -18.64
CA ALA A 136 0.38 7.34 -17.20
C ALA A 136 -0.37 8.62 -16.85
N LEU A 137 -1.39 8.50 -16.01
CA LEU A 137 -2.08 9.65 -15.44
C LEU A 137 -1.39 10.08 -14.15
N VAL A 138 -0.98 11.34 -14.07
CA VAL A 138 -0.44 11.91 -12.83
C VAL A 138 -1.57 12.09 -11.81
N THR A 139 -1.35 11.58 -10.61
CA THR A 139 -2.29 11.64 -9.47
C THR A 139 -1.70 12.33 -8.24
N TYR A 140 -0.37 12.45 -8.18
CA TYR A 140 0.35 13.14 -7.11
C TYR A 140 1.69 13.67 -7.62
N ASN A 141 1.96 14.98 -7.43
CA ASN A 141 3.12 15.67 -8.01
C ASN A 141 4.05 16.36 -6.99
N LEU A 142 3.80 16.22 -5.69
CA LEU A 142 4.60 16.91 -4.66
C LEU A 142 5.78 16.14 -4.09
N ALA A 143 6.00 14.90 -4.54
CA ALA A 143 7.13 14.14 -4.01
C ALA A 143 8.46 14.71 -4.49
N LYS A 144 9.45 14.69 -3.59
CA LYS A 144 10.84 15.15 -3.82
C LYS A 144 11.50 14.59 -5.09
N HIS A 145 11.06 13.42 -5.56
CA HIS A 145 11.61 12.74 -6.73
C HIS A 145 10.63 12.65 -7.91
N PHE A 146 9.56 13.42 -7.90
CA PHE A 146 8.53 13.39 -8.94
C PHE A 146 9.10 13.60 -10.34
N ASP A 147 9.86 14.68 -10.57
CA ASP A 147 10.40 15.01 -11.90
C ASP A 147 11.32 13.90 -12.43
N SER A 148 12.22 13.40 -11.57
CA SER A 148 13.11 12.29 -11.91
C SER A 148 12.33 11.02 -12.24
N ALA A 149 11.28 10.72 -11.49
CA ALA A 149 10.40 9.59 -11.77
C ALA A 149 9.68 9.77 -13.12
N MET A 150 9.14 10.95 -13.42
CA MET A 150 8.45 11.21 -14.69
C MET A 150 9.39 11.11 -15.89
N ILE A 151 10.60 11.68 -15.80
CA ILE A 151 11.64 11.55 -16.82
C ILE A 151 12.01 10.08 -17.04
N LYS A 152 12.21 9.33 -15.95
CA LYS A 152 12.52 7.88 -16.00
C LYS A 152 11.44 7.10 -16.74
N TYR A 153 10.16 7.36 -16.46
CA TYR A 153 9.06 6.64 -17.12
C TYR A 153 8.81 7.12 -18.56
N ALA A 154 9.00 8.41 -18.85
CA ALA A 154 8.99 8.92 -20.22
C ALA A 154 10.08 8.26 -21.07
N ALA A 155 11.30 8.12 -20.55
CA ALA A 155 12.39 7.41 -21.20
C ALA A 155 12.10 5.90 -21.42
N ARG A 156 11.18 5.32 -20.64
CA ARG A 156 10.67 3.95 -20.84
C ARG A 156 9.53 3.88 -21.88
N GLY A 157 9.20 4.99 -22.53
CA GLY A 157 8.19 5.09 -23.57
C GLY A 157 6.77 5.35 -23.07
N PHE A 158 6.62 5.83 -21.83
CA PHE A 158 5.30 6.26 -21.34
C PHE A 158 4.99 7.69 -21.76
N ARG A 159 3.78 7.93 -22.25
CA ARG A 159 3.21 9.27 -22.32
C ARG A 159 2.67 9.66 -20.95
N ILE A 160 3.17 10.76 -20.40
CA ILE A 160 2.75 11.26 -19.08
C ILE A 160 1.66 12.30 -19.29
N ASP A 161 0.45 12.00 -18.85
CA ASP A 161 -0.71 12.88 -18.92
C ASP A 161 -0.94 13.54 -17.55
N SER A 162 -0.84 14.87 -17.48
CA SER A 162 -1.13 15.64 -16.26
C SER A 162 -2.60 16.05 -16.14
N THR A 163 -3.33 16.02 -17.24
CA THR A 163 -4.76 16.31 -17.37
C THR A 163 -5.40 15.32 -18.34
N LEU A 164 -6.69 15.03 -18.13
CA LEU A 164 -7.46 14.22 -19.06
C LEU A 164 -8.51 15.08 -19.76
N PHE A 165 -8.26 15.33 -21.05
CA PHE A 165 -9.17 16.10 -21.89
C PHE A 165 -10.27 15.22 -22.53
N ASP A 166 -10.05 13.90 -22.70
CA ASP A 166 -10.96 13.07 -23.53
C ASP A 166 -11.18 11.60 -23.07
N ASP A 167 -10.75 11.22 -21.87
CA ASP A 167 -10.89 9.82 -21.37
C ASP A 167 -12.22 9.52 -20.66
N LYS A 168 -13.26 10.34 -20.86
CA LYS A 168 -14.57 10.21 -20.17
C LYS A 168 -15.43 9.03 -20.63
N THR A 169 -14.93 8.16 -21.50
CA THR A 169 -15.70 7.00 -21.99
C THR A 169 -15.55 5.80 -21.06
N THR A 170 -16.55 4.91 -21.05
CA THR A 170 -16.52 3.64 -20.29
C THR A 170 -15.38 2.68 -20.68
N ARG A 171 -14.68 2.98 -21.79
CA ARG A 171 -13.50 2.26 -22.32
C ARG A 171 -12.22 3.11 -22.34
N GLY A 172 -12.22 4.28 -21.68
CA GLY A 172 -11.04 5.13 -21.59
C GLY A 172 -9.86 4.42 -20.92
N SER A 173 -8.64 4.91 -21.17
CA SER A 173 -7.42 4.32 -20.58
C SER A 173 -7.43 4.36 -19.03
N PHE A 174 -8.20 5.30 -18.47
CA PHE A 174 -8.33 5.57 -17.05
C PHE A 174 -9.81 5.73 -16.69
N LYS A 175 -10.42 4.72 -16.07
CA LYS A 175 -11.80 4.81 -15.59
C LYS A 175 -11.90 5.72 -14.37
N PHE A 176 -12.71 6.77 -14.48
CA PHE A 176 -13.07 7.69 -13.39
C PHE A 176 -14.17 7.11 -12.50
N GLY A 177 -14.28 7.68 -11.30
CA GLY A 177 -15.20 7.28 -10.25
C GLY A 177 -14.70 6.08 -9.46
N THR A 178 -15.64 5.37 -8.86
CA THR A 178 -15.36 4.25 -7.96
C THR A 178 -14.77 3.06 -8.69
N ARG A 179 -13.68 2.57 -8.12
CA ARG A 179 -12.91 1.41 -8.56
C ARG A 179 -12.67 0.48 -7.38
N TRP A 180 -12.54 -0.80 -7.69
CA TRP A 180 -12.22 -1.84 -6.70
C TRP A 180 -11.06 -2.67 -7.21
N VAL A 181 -10.27 -3.22 -6.29
CA VAL A 181 -9.24 -4.20 -6.67
C VAL A 181 -9.95 -5.40 -7.30
N GLY A 182 -9.59 -5.72 -8.54
CA GLY A 182 -10.20 -6.83 -9.28
C GLY A 182 -11.54 -6.52 -9.95
N ASP A 183 -11.93 -5.25 -10.05
CA ASP A 183 -13.08 -4.88 -10.89
C ASP A 183 -12.83 -5.17 -12.39
N SER A 184 -13.88 -5.02 -13.21
CA SER A 184 -13.82 -5.28 -14.66
C SER A 184 -12.82 -4.41 -15.43
N HIS A 185 -12.24 -3.41 -14.79
CA HIS A 185 -11.28 -2.48 -15.37
C HIS A 185 -9.85 -2.72 -14.81
N CYS A 186 -9.68 -3.70 -13.93
CA CYS A 186 -8.38 -4.24 -13.54
C CYS A 186 -7.98 -5.40 -14.47
N TRP A 187 -6.68 -5.69 -14.51
CA TRP A 187 -6.18 -6.95 -15.04
C TRP A 187 -5.65 -7.78 -13.88
N VAL A 188 -6.26 -8.93 -13.65
CA VAL A 188 -5.89 -9.87 -12.59
C VAL A 188 -5.51 -11.20 -13.20
N VAL A 189 -4.29 -11.64 -12.94
CA VAL A 189 -3.78 -12.95 -13.38
C VAL A 189 -3.54 -13.79 -12.15
N LYS A 190 -4.21 -14.94 -12.07
CA LYS A 190 -3.94 -15.92 -11.00
C LYS A 190 -2.57 -16.56 -11.24
N LEU A 191 -1.78 -16.65 -10.18
CA LEU A 191 -0.49 -17.32 -10.20
C LEU A 191 -0.68 -18.80 -9.93
N ASP A 192 0.21 -19.61 -10.50
CA ASP A 192 0.34 -20.99 -10.08
C ASP A 192 0.95 -21.03 -8.68
N THR A 193 0.19 -21.59 -7.73
CA THR A 193 0.55 -21.70 -6.32
C THR A 193 0.79 -23.15 -5.93
N ALA A 194 0.99 -24.05 -6.90
CA ALA A 194 1.34 -25.44 -6.65
C ALA A 194 2.56 -25.56 -5.73
N GLY A 195 2.41 -26.33 -4.65
CA GLY A 195 3.46 -26.52 -3.64
C GLY A 195 3.54 -25.43 -2.57
N LEU A 196 2.70 -24.39 -2.63
CA LEU A 196 2.58 -23.39 -1.56
C LEU A 196 1.47 -23.78 -0.58
N THR A 197 1.69 -23.51 0.71
CA THR A 197 0.61 -23.59 1.70
C THR A 197 -0.10 -22.24 1.74
N PRO A 198 -1.41 -22.18 1.41
CA PRO A 198 -2.14 -20.92 1.46
C PRO A 198 -2.26 -20.41 2.90
N PRO A 199 -2.35 -19.08 3.11
CA PRO A 199 -2.61 -18.53 4.43
C PRO A 199 -3.98 -18.98 4.94
N ALA A 200 -4.07 -19.34 6.23
CA ALA A 200 -5.31 -19.82 6.84
C ALA A 200 -6.48 -18.82 6.70
N VAL A 201 -6.18 -17.52 6.70
CA VAL A 201 -7.14 -16.47 6.34
C VAL A 201 -6.43 -15.54 5.37
N PRO A 202 -6.72 -15.62 4.05
CA PRO A 202 -6.13 -14.74 3.07
C PRO A 202 -6.69 -13.31 3.21
N VAL A 203 -5.85 -12.33 2.83
CA VAL A 203 -6.29 -10.95 2.66
C VAL A 203 -7.36 -10.91 1.56
N GLN A 204 -8.49 -10.27 1.85
CA GLN A 204 -9.55 -10.04 0.87
C GLN A 204 -9.23 -8.77 0.08
N TRP A 205 -8.31 -8.88 -0.87
CA TRP A 205 -7.79 -7.72 -1.60
C TRP A 205 -8.89 -6.91 -2.29
N GLU A 206 -9.95 -7.58 -2.75
CA GLU A 206 -11.12 -7.04 -3.45
C GLU A 206 -11.99 -6.13 -2.59
N VAL A 207 -11.79 -6.12 -1.27
CA VAL A 207 -12.44 -5.14 -0.38
C VAL A 207 -11.85 -3.74 -0.58
N ASN A 208 -10.62 -3.64 -1.08
CA ASN A 208 -9.99 -2.35 -1.26
C ASN A 208 -10.58 -1.61 -2.48
N SER A 209 -10.97 -0.35 -2.26
CA SER A 209 -11.60 0.50 -3.27
C SER A 209 -11.15 1.95 -3.16
N TRP A 210 -11.20 2.66 -4.29
CA TRP A 210 -10.80 4.05 -4.40
C TRP A 210 -11.62 4.78 -5.46
N ASP A 211 -11.61 6.10 -5.40
CA ASP A 211 -12.17 6.96 -6.44
C ASP A 211 -11.05 7.65 -7.21
N LEU A 212 -11.04 7.52 -8.53
CA LEU A 212 -10.22 8.36 -9.41
C LEU A 212 -11.09 9.50 -9.95
N GLY A 213 -10.69 10.75 -9.77
CA GLY A 213 -11.44 11.88 -10.31
C GLY A 213 -10.62 13.14 -10.46
N TYR A 214 -11.27 14.24 -10.85
CA TYR A 214 -10.61 15.54 -10.89
C TYR A 214 -10.32 16.01 -9.47
N HIS A 215 -9.18 16.66 -9.30
CA HIS A 215 -8.75 17.09 -7.97
C HIS A 215 -9.74 18.06 -7.30
N VAL A 216 -10.33 18.98 -8.08
CA VAL A 216 -11.35 19.93 -7.60
C VAL A 216 -12.57 19.25 -6.96
N ASP A 217 -12.87 18.01 -7.36
CA ASP A 217 -13.98 17.23 -6.80
C ASP A 217 -13.58 16.52 -5.50
N HIS A 218 -12.28 16.38 -5.22
CA HIS A 218 -11.74 15.60 -4.10
C HIS A 218 -11.21 16.45 -2.94
N ASN A 219 -10.58 17.60 -3.22
CA ASN A 219 -10.05 18.57 -2.25
C ASN A 219 -9.72 19.91 -2.96
N PRO A 220 -10.06 21.10 -2.44
CA PRO A 220 -9.71 22.37 -3.06
C PRO A 220 -8.25 22.85 -2.84
N VAL A 221 -7.44 22.15 -2.04
CA VAL A 221 -6.04 22.56 -1.79
C VAL A 221 -5.16 22.22 -3.00
N GLU A 222 -4.59 23.23 -3.68
CA GLU A 222 -3.81 23.19 -4.95
C GLU A 222 -2.60 22.22 -5.02
N THR A 223 -2.44 21.34 -4.04
CA THR A 223 -1.30 20.46 -3.82
C THR A 223 -1.32 19.15 -4.62
N PHE A 224 -2.29 18.93 -5.50
CA PHE A 224 -2.38 17.69 -6.28
C PHE A 224 -2.47 18.01 -7.79
N GLY A 225 -2.14 17.02 -8.63
CA GLY A 225 -2.31 17.14 -10.09
C GLY A 225 -3.78 17.38 -10.48
N ALA A 226 -4.07 17.56 -11.76
CA ALA A 226 -5.46 17.80 -12.18
C ALA A 226 -6.42 16.64 -11.84
N CYS A 227 -5.86 15.45 -11.63
CA CYS A 227 -6.57 14.26 -11.16
C CYS A 227 -6.00 13.78 -9.82
N ALA A 228 -6.82 13.12 -9.02
CA ALA A 228 -6.43 12.56 -7.72
C ALA A 228 -7.10 11.20 -7.49
N ILE A 229 -6.44 10.36 -6.69
CA ILE A 229 -7.02 9.13 -6.14
C ILE A 229 -7.38 9.37 -4.68
N LYS A 230 -8.62 9.04 -4.32
CA LYS A 230 -9.13 9.14 -2.96
C LYS A 230 -9.54 7.79 -2.43
N SER A 231 -9.16 7.51 -1.19
CA SER A 231 -9.67 6.39 -0.41
C SER A 231 -9.67 6.78 1.07
N SER A 232 -10.52 6.11 1.84
CA SER A 232 -10.64 6.25 3.28
C SER A 232 -10.20 4.95 3.95
N PRO A 233 -9.40 5.01 5.02
CA PRO A 233 -8.99 3.82 5.72
C PRO A 233 -10.19 3.19 6.44
N ILE A 234 -10.29 1.88 6.38
CA ILE A 234 -11.20 1.11 7.22
C ILE A 234 -10.43 0.10 8.06
N ARG A 235 -10.72 0.15 9.36
CA ARG A 235 -10.15 -0.72 10.38
C ARG A 235 -11.21 -1.00 11.43
N SER A 236 -11.17 -2.20 11.97
CA SER A 236 -11.99 -2.63 13.09
C SER A 236 -11.36 -3.86 13.71
N ILE A 237 -11.60 -4.08 14.99
CA ILE A 237 -11.24 -5.33 15.69
C ILE A 237 -11.90 -6.57 15.08
N ILE A 238 -12.99 -6.39 14.32
CA ILE A 238 -13.64 -7.50 13.62
C ILE A 238 -12.90 -7.91 12.34
N PHE A 239 -12.07 -7.02 11.79
CA PHE A 239 -11.34 -7.29 10.55
C PHE A 239 -9.96 -7.82 10.91
N ARG A 240 -9.60 -8.95 10.32
CA ARG A 240 -8.23 -9.47 10.43
C ARG A 240 -7.21 -8.54 9.79
N HIS A 241 -7.56 -7.92 8.66
CA HIS A 241 -6.71 -7.03 7.89
C HIS A 241 -7.31 -5.62 7.82
N ARG A 242 -6.46 -4.63 7.59
CA ARG A 242 -6.86 -3.23 7.36
C ARG A 242 -7.11 -3.04 5.85
N TYR A 243 -8.07 -2.20 5.48
CA TYR A 243 -8.39 -1.94 4.08
C TYR A 243 -8.49 -0.43 3.81
N CYS A 244 -8.50 -0.04 2.55
CA CYS A 244 -8.89 1.30 2.13
C CYS A 244 -10.13 1.21 1.23
N VAL A 245 -11.11 2.08 1.43
CA VAL A 245 -12.40 2.02 0.76
C VAL A 245 -12.83 3.39 0.25
N THR A 246 -13.82 3.47 -0.64
CA THR A 246 -14.39 4.77 -1.04
C THR A 246 -15.21 5.35 0.12
N ASN A 247 -15.42 6.67 0.11
CA ASN A 247 -16.21 7.33 1.16
C ASN A 247 -17.64 6.78 1.21
N GLY A 248 -18.27 6.57 0.05
CA GLY A 248 -19.63 6.01 0.00
C GLY A 248 -19.71 4.61 0.61
N PHE A 249 -18.72 3.75 0.36
CA PHE A 249 -18.69 2.43 0.97
C PHE A 249 -18.33 2.47 2.45
N PHE A 250 -17.44 3.39 2.84
CA PHE A 250 -17.14 3.64 4.25
C PHE A 250 -18.38 4.03 5.04
N ASP A 251 -19.19 4.97 4.53
CA ASP A 251 -20.42 5.43 5.18
C ASP A 251 -21.44 4.29 5.30
N TYR A 252 -21.58 3.47 4.25
CA TYR A 252 -22.39 2.25 4.30
C TYR A 252 -21.89 1.28 5.38
N LEU A 253 -20.59 0.97 5.38
CA LEU A 253 -20.00 0.08 6.37
C LEU A 253 -20.14 0.62 7.78
N LEU A 254 -19.98 1.93 8.01
CA LEU A 254 -20.18 2.52 9.34
C LEU A 254 -21.58 2.24 9.90
N GLN A 255 -22.63 2.23 9.08
CA GLN A 255 -23.98 1.91 9.52
C GLN A 255 -24.09 0.44 9.96
N VAL A 256 -23.54 -0.47 9.15
CA VAL A 256 -23.50 -1.90 9.46
C VAL A 256 -22.67 -2.17 10.72
N MET A 257 -21.49 -1.56 10.80
CA MET A 257 -20.49 -1.75 11.85
C MET A 257 -20.92 -1.16 13.19
N LYS A 258 -21.68 -0.07 13.22
CA LYS A 258 -22.27 0.44 14.46
C LYS A 258 -23.24 -0.57 15.07
N THR A 259 -24.04 -1.22 14.23
CA THR A 259 -24.99 -2.23 14.67
C THR A 259 -24.27 -3.50 15.13
N GLN A 260 -23.37 -4.03 14.29
CA GLN A 260 -22.58 -5.24 14.61
C GLN A 260 -21.64 -5.01 15.80
N GLY A 261 -21.03 -3.82 15.89
CA GLY A 261 -20.07 -3.47 16.94
C GLY A 261 -20.68 -3.52 18.34
N ASN A 262 -21.95 -3.18 18.50
CA ASN A 262 -22.65 -3.33 19.78
C ASN A 262 -22.76 -4.82 20.17
N TYR A 263 -23.18 -5.68 19.25
CA TYR A 263 -23.26 -7.13 19.49
C TYR A 263 -21.88 -7.74 19.77
N GLU A 264 -20.85 -7.31 19.04
CA GLU A 264 -19.47 -7.76 19.26
C GLU A 264 -18.93 -7.30 20.61
N PHE A 265 -19.21 -6.07 21.02
CA PHE A 265 -18.82 -5.55 22.32
C PHE A 265 -19.51 -6.32 23.45
N GLU A 266 -20.81 -6.54 23.37
CA GLU A 266 -21.57 -7.36 24.33
C GLU A 266 -21.04 -8.80 24.38
N ARG A 267 -20.75 -9.39 23.21
CA ARG A 267 -20.15 -10.73 23.11
C ARG A 267 -18.77 -10.77 23.77
N MET A 268 -17.92 -9.77 23.51
CA MET A 268 -16.59 -9.67 24.12
C MET A 268 -16.70 -9.54 25.65
N GLN A 269 -17.62 -8.72 26.15
CA GLN A 269 -17.88 -8.62 27.59
C GLN A 269 -18.35 -9.94 28.19
N ALA A 270 -19.26 -10.65 27.53
CA ALA A 270 -19.76 -11.96 27.97
C ALA A 270 -18.69 -13.05 27.96
N MET A 271 -17.65 -12.90 27.14
CA MET A 271 -16.53 -13.83 27.02
C MET A 271 -15.28 -13.37 27.81
N GLU A 272 -15.39 -12.30 28.62
CA GLU A 272 -14.28 -11.68 29.36
C GLU A 272 -13.08 -11.28 28.46
N LEU A 273 -13.36 -10.94 27.20
CA LEU A 273 -12.36 -10.44 26.26
C LEU A 273 -12.17 -8.94 26.46
N ALA A 274 -10.92 -8.50 26.69
CA ALA A 274 -10.62 -7.09 26.88
C ALA A 274 -10.95 -6.25 25.62
N PRO A 275 -11.59 -5.07 25.73
CA PRO A 275 -11.84 -4.18 24.60
C PRO A 275 -10.52 -3.80 23.91
N GLY A 276 -10.43 -3.98 22.59
CA GLY A 276 -9.19 -3.79 21.84
C GLY A 276 -8.29 -5.04 21.77
N VAL A 277 -8.66 -6.12 22.46
CA VAL A 277 -8.06 -7.47 22.37
C VAL A 277 -9.03 -8.40 21.62
N GLY A 278 -9.48 -7.96 20.44
CA GLY A 278 -9.69 -8.94 19.36
C GLY A 278 -8.31 -9.39 18.88
N PRO A 279 -8.14 -10.52 18.19
CA PRO A 279 -6.84 -10.88 17.62
C PRO A 279 -6.38 -9.70 16.76
N ALA A 280 -5.47 -8.91 17.32
CA ALA A 280 -4.89 -7.80 16.61
C ALA A 280 -4.23 -8.40 15.37
N TYR A 281 -4.16 -7.60 14.32
CA TYR A 281 -3.38 -7.92 13.15
C TYR A 281 -2.00 -8.47 13.60
N GLY A 282 -1.74 -9.77 13.40
CA GLY A 282 -0.50 -10.44 13.79
C GLY A 282 -0.51 -11.26 15.11
N GLN A 283 -1.59 -11.27 15.90
CA GLN A 283 -1.69 -12.13 17.09
C GLN A 283 -2.37 -13.47 16.79
N ALA A 284 -1.93 -14.53 17.47
CA ALA A 284 -2.61 -15.82 17.43
C ALA A 284 -4.04 -15.68 17.94
N LYS A 285 -5.00 -16.33 17.27
CA LYS A 285 -6.37 -16.49 17.82
C LYS A 285 -6.24 -17.20 19.18
N PRO A 286 -6.92 -16.73 20.25
CA PRO A 286 -7.02 -17.49 21.48
C PRO A 286 -7.65 -18.88 21.23
N GLU A 287 -7.21 -19.91 21.96
CA GLU A 287 -7.81 -21.24 21.89
C GLU A 287 -9.31 -21.18 22.21
N GLY A 288 -10.15 -21.84 21.40
CA GLY A 288 -11.61 -21.85 21.52
C GLY A 288 -12.37 -21.01 20.48
N PHE A 289 -11.66 -20.28 19.61
CA PHE A 289 -12.26 -19.58 18.46
C PHE A 289 -12.31 -20.47 17.21
N CYS A 290 -13.48 -21.03 16.88
CA CYS A 290 -13.79 -21.55 15.53
C CYS A 290 -13.97 -20.38 14.55
#